data_AF-A0A420NFZ3-F1
#
_entry.id   AF-A0A420NFZ3-F1
#
_cell.length_a   1.000
_cell.length_b   1.000
_cell.length_c   1.000
_cell.angle_alpha   90.00
_cell.angle_beta   90.00
_cell.angle_gamma   90.00
#
_symmetry.space_group_name_H-M   'P 1'
#
loop_
_entity.id
_entity.type
_entity.pdbx_description
1 polymer ?
#
loop_
_entity_poly.entity_id
_entity_poly.type
_entity_poly.pdbx_seq_one_letter_code
_entity_poly.pdbx_strand_id
1 'polypeptide(L)'
;MATVAQSIKLAVLIDADNTSPNIVCFILAEIAKFGTASVKRAYGDWTSPGLNRWKTPLLENSIQPMQQFIYTTGKNLTDSAMIIDAMDLLYSKNFNGFYIISSDSDFT
;
A
#
# COMPACT_ATOMS: atom_id res chain seq x y z
N MET A 1 6.68 -1.78 36.28
CA MET A 1 6.18 -1.09 35.08
C MET A 1 6.23 -2.10 33.95
N ALA A 2 5.08 -2.46 33.37
CA ALA A 2 5.05 -3.39 32.24
C ALA A 2 5.66 -2.69 31.03
N THR A 3 6.76 -3.23 30.49
CA THR A 3 7.32 -2.81 29.22
C THR A 3 6.28 -3.15 28.15
N VAL A 4 5.53 -2.16 27.68
CA VAL A 4 4.70 -2.34 26.49
C VAL A 4 5.69 -2.64 25.37
N ALA A 5 5.71 -3.88 24.90
CA ALA A 5 6.47 -4.24 23.71
C ALA A 5 6.07 -3.24 22.61
N GLN A 6 7.00 -2.39 22.20
CA GLN A 6 6.68 -1.32 21.26
C GLN A 6 6.27 -1.98 19.95
N SER A 7 4.95 -1.97 19.67
CA SER A 7 4.42 -2.60 18.47
C SER A 7 5.03 -1.89 17.27
N ILE A 8 5.82 -2.63 16.48
CA ILE A 8 6.44 -2.10 15.27
C ILE A 8 5.30 -1.63 14.35
N LYS A 9 5.20 -0.31 14.13
CA LYS A 9 4.19 0.29 13.27
C LYS A 9 4.72 0.32 11.85
N LEU A 10 4.01 -0.36 10.96
CA LEU A 10 4.39 -0.50 9.56
C LEU A 10 3.40 0.24 8.67
N ALA A 11 3.90 0.94 7.67
CA ALA A 11 3.08 1.50 6.60
C ALA A 11 3.22 0.62 5.35
N VAL A 12 2.10 0.31 4.71
CA VAL A 12 2.03 -0.54 3.53
C VAL A 12 1.41 0.25 2.38
N LEU A 13 2.16 0.41 1.31
CA LEU A 13 1.77 1.11 0.09
C LEU A 13 1.75 0.09 -1.05
N ILE A 14 0.61 -0.02 -1.72
CA ILE A 14 0.34 -1.05 -2.72
C ILE A 14 0.03 -0.37 -4.04
N ASP A 15 0.69 -0.81 -5.11
CA ASP A 15 0.32 -0.49 -6.48
C ASP A 15 -0.76 -1.47 -6.94
N ALA A 16 -2.02 -1.03 -6.98
CA ALA A 16 -3.17 -1.86 -7.31
C ALA A 16 -3.30 -2.12 -8.82
N ASP A 17 -2.79 -1.19 -9.65
CA ASP A 17 -2.85 -1.31 -11.11
C ASP A 17 -1.88 -2.39 -11.59
N ASN A 18 -0.70 -2.50 -10.97
CA ASN A 18 0.33 -3.46 -11.36
C ASN A 18 0.35 -4.75 -10.52
N THR A 19 -0.39 -4.82 -9.41
CA THR A 19 -0.38 -5.99 -8.52
C THR A 19 -1.71 -6.75 -8.54
N SER A 20 -1.65 -8.06 -8.31
CA SER A 20 -2.84 -8.90 -8.09
C SER A 20 -3.28 -8.88 -6.62
N PRO A 21 -4.58 -8.70 -6.32
CA PRO A 21 -5.07 -8.69 -4.94
C PRO A 21 -4.78 -9.99 -4.18
N ASN A 22 -4.76 -11.13 -4.89
CA ASN A 22 -4.50 -12.43 -4.27
C ASN A 22 -3.12 -12.47 -3.59
N ILE A 23 -2.11 -11.88 -4.23
CA ILE A 23 -0.74 -11.85 -3.71
C ILE A 23 -0.66 -10.89 -2.51
N VAL A 24 -1.35 -9.76 -2.57
CA VAL A 24 -1.35 -8.76 -1.50
C VAL A 24 -1.92 -9.31 -0.19
N CYS A 25 -2.96 -10.13 -0.24
CA CYS A 25 -3.48 -10.79 0.96
C CYS A 25 -2.41 -11.64 1.67
N PHE A 26 -1.61 -12.41 0.91
CA PHE A 26 -0.52 -13.19 1.48
C PHE A 26 0.60 -12.31 2.04
N ILE A 27 0.96 -11.24 1.33
CA ILE A 27 1.99 -10.30 1.79
C ILE A 27 1.55 -9.61 3.09
N LEU A 28 0.30 -9.18 3.19
CA LEU A 28 -0.22 -8.54 4.41
C LEU A 28 -0.21 -9.49 5.61
N ALA A 29 -0.54 -10.77 5.39
CA ALA A 29 -0.43 -11.80 6.42
C ALA A 29 1.03 -12.03 6.87
N GLU A 30 1.99 -11.91 5.94
CA GLU A 30 3.41 -12.00 6.26
C GLU A 30 3.90 -10.77 7.04
N ILE A 31 3.54 -9.56 6.59
CA ILE A 31 3.86 -8.29 7.28
C ILE A 31 3.34 -8.29 8.72
N ALA A 32 2.15 -8.86 8.94
CA ALA A 32 1.54 -8.95 10.27
C ALA A 32 2.37 -9.75 11.29
N LYS A 33 3.31 -10.62 10.83
CA LYS A 33 4.25 -11.35 11.71
C LYS A 33 5.36 -10.45 12.25
N PHE A 34 5.72 -9.40 11.51
CA PHE A 34 6.81 -8.49 11.86
C PHE A 34 6.33 -7.24 12.61
N GLY A 35 5.06 -6.88 12.48
CA GLY A 35 4.49 -5.72 13.15
C GLY A 35 3.04 -5.47 12.79
N THR A 36 2.51 -4.32 13.22
CA THR A 36 1.15 -3.90 12.92
C THR A 36 1.16 -2.97 11.71
N ALA A 37 0.56 -3.43 10.61
CA ALA A 37 0.28 -2.61 9.42
C ALA A 37 -0.76 -1.52 9.77
N SER A 38 -0.27 -0.39 10.26
CA SER A 38 -1.05 0.72 10.82
C SER A 38 -1.66 1.59 9.72
N VAL A 39 -0.99 1.67 8.57
CA VAL A 39 -1.51 2.29 7.35
C VAL A 39 -1.39 1.28 6.21
N LYS A 40 -2.47 1.10 5.47
CA LYS A 40 -2.55 0.26 4.28
C LYS A 40 -3.25 1.04 3.20
N ARG A 41 -2.54 1.39 2.13
CA ARG A 41 -3.08 2.19 1.03
C ARG A 41 -2.80 1.47 -0.29
N ALA A 42 -3.82 1.42 -1.15
CA ALA A 42 -3.72 0.86 -2.48
C ALA A 42 -3.94 1.97 -3.50
N TYR A 43 -3.04 2.10 -4.46
CA TYR A 43 -3.01 3.17 -5.46
C TYR A 43 -3.40 2.61 -6.81
N GLY A 44 -4.38 3.24 -7.44
CA GLY A 44 -4.72 2.92 -8.82
C GLY A 44 -5.96 3.64 -9.31
N ASP A 45 -6.33 3.37 -10.54
CA ASP A 45 -7.55 3.91 -11.14
C ASP A 45 -8.78 3.06 -10.77
N TRP A 46 -9.46 3.39 -9.68
CA TRP A 46 -10.66 2.66 -9.23
C TRP A 46 -11.88 2.86 -10.14
N THR A 47 -11.79 3.70 -11.17
CA THR A 47 -12.79 3.76 -12.24
C THR A 47 -12.57 2.66 -13.28
N SER A 48 -11.36 2.07 -13.34
CA SER A 48 -11.03 0.98 -14.25
C SER A 48 -11.76 -0.33 -13.87
N PRO A 49 -12.40 -1.01 -14.84
CA PRO A 49 -13.03 -2.31 -14.60
C PRO A 49 -12.06 -3.37 -14.07
N GLY A 50 -10.76 -3.23 -14.36
CA GLY A 50 -9.70 -4.16 -13.92
C GLY A 50 -9.52 -4.21 -12.41
N LEU A 51 -9.84 -3.12 -11.69
CA LEU A 51 -9.72 -3.06 -10.24
C LEU A 51 -10.96 -3.57 -9.49
N ASN A 52 -12.03 -3.99 -10.17
CA ASN A 52 -13.23 -4.52 -9.50
C ASN A 52 -12.93 -5.71 -8.58
N ARG A 53 -11.92 -6.53 -8.93
CA ARG A 53 -11.44 -7.67 -8.13
C ARG A 53 -10.88 -7.29 -6.76
N TRP A 54 -10.51 -6.02 -6.56
CA TRP A 54 -9.96 -5.53 -5.31
C TRP A 54 -11.00 -5.14 -4.27
N LYS A 55 -12.28 -4.97 -4.65
CA LYS A 55 -13.33 -4.50 -3.72
C LYS A 55 -13.43 -5.32 -2.44
N THR A 56 -13.44 -6.65 -2.56
CA THR A 56 -13.50 -7.56 -1.41
C THR A 56 -12.19 -7.51 -0.58
N PRO A 57 -10.99 -7.71 -1.17
CA PRO A 57 -9.73 -7.57 -0.46
C PRO A 57 -9.52 -6.24 0.27
N LEU A 58 -9.94 -5.12 -0.33
CA LEU A 58 -9.83 -3.79 0.28
C LEU A 58 -10.62 -3.71 1.59
N LEU A 59 -11.86 -4.20 1.57
CA LEU A 59 -12.75 -4.20 2.73
C LEU A 59 -12.23 -5.14 3.82
N GLU A 60 -11.93 -6.39 3.46
CA GLU A 60 -11.49 -7.42 4.40
C GLU A 60 -10.19 -7.05 5.11
N ASN A 61 -9.26 -6.44 4.38
CA ASN A 61 -7.95 -6.09 4.92
C ASN A 61 -7.87 -4.63 5.38
N SER A 62 -8.98 -3.88 5.41
CA SER A 62 -9.00 -2.45 5.78
C SER A 62 -7.93 -1.64 5.02
N ILE A 63 -7.83 -1.87 3.71
CA ILE A 63 -6.93 -1.15 2.82
C ILE A 63 -7.69 0.05 2.26
N GLN A 64 -7.11 1.23 2.41
CA GLN A 64 -7.69 2.46 1.88
C GLN A 64 -7.41 2.56 0.37
N PRO A 65 -8.44 2.64 -0.50
CA PRO A 65 -8.24 2.91 -1.91
C PRO A 65 -7.86 4.38 -2.12
N MET A 66 -6.77 4.61 -2.86
CA MET A 66 -6.25 5.90 -3.28
C MET A 66 -6.45 6.04 -4.78
N GLN A 67 -7.41 6.87 -5.20
CA GLN A 67 -7.73 7.08 -6.61
C GLN A 67 -6.63 7.86 -7.31
N GLN A 68 -6.14 7.32 -8.43
CA GLN A 68 -5.24 8.00 -9.35
C GLN A 68 -5.94 8.13 -10.71
N PHE A 69 -6.10 9.36 -11.18
CA PHE A 69 -6.67 9.60 -12.51
C PHE A 69 -5.57 9.49 -13.57
N ILE A 70 -5.62 8.43 -14.36
CA ILE A 70 -4.66 8.20 -15.45
C ILE A 70 -5.16 8.97 -16.68
N TYR A 71 -4.62 10.18 -16.90
CA TYR A 71 -4.98 11.01 -18.08
C TYR A 71 -4.20 10.64 -19.35
N THR A 72 -3.06 9.93 -19.21
CA THR A 72 -2.23 9.45 -20.32
C THR A 72 -1.61 8.10 -19.95
N THR A 73 -1.79 7.10 -20.79
CA THR A 73 -1.12 5.80 -20.67
C THR A 73 0.41 5.98 -20.79
N GLY A 74 1.17 5.52 -19.79
CA GLY A 74 2.64 5.53 -19.81
C GLY A 74 3.34 6.67 -19.05
N LYS A 75 2.65 7.41 -18.18
CA LYS A 75 3.31 8.28 -17.18
C LYS A 75 3.18 7.67 -15.79
N ASN A 76 4.30 7.59 -15.07
CA ASN A 76 4.50 7.08 -13.70
C ASN A 76 3.76 7.93 -12.62
N LEU A 77 2.46 8.17 -12.83
CA LEU A 77 1.63 9.01 -11.96
C LEU A 77 1.28 8.28 -10.66
N THR A 78 0.98 6.99 -10.75
CA THR A 78 0.73 6.12 -9.59
C THR A 78 1.98 6.08 -8.70
N ASP A 79 3.17 5.96 -9.30
CA ASP A 79 4.44 5.92 -8.56
C ASP A 79 4.74 7.26 -7.90
N SER A 80 4.51 8.38 -8.61
CA SER A 80 4.71 9.72 -8.06
C SER A 80 3.82 9.96 -6.83
N ALA A 81 2.54 9.58 -6.92
CA ALA A 81 1.60 9.69 -5.80
C ALA A 81 2.01 8.79 -4.62
N MET A 82 2.43 7.55 -4.90
CA MET A 82 2.93 6.61 -3.90
C MET A 82 4.18 7.14 -3.19
N ILE A 83 5.13 7.70 -3.93
CA ILE A 83 6.38 8.25 -3.39
C ILE A 83 6.09 9.47 -2.50
N ILE A 84 5.23 10.38 -2.94
CA ILE A 84 4.84 11.55 -2.14
C ILE A 84 4.22 11.09 -0.81
N ASP A 85 3.30 10.15 -0.86
CA ASP A 85 2.66 9.63 0.35
C ASP A 85 3.63 8.87 1.26
N ALA A 86 4.56 8.10 0.67
CA ALA A 86 5.63 7.45 1.43
C ALA A 86 6.49 8.47 2.17
N MET A 87 6.83 9.58 1.51
CA MET A 87 7.60 10.67 2.12
C MET A 87 6.82 11.33 3.25
N ASP A 88 5.54 11.67 3.05
CA ASP A 88 4.71 12.28 4.10
C ASP A 88 4.59 11.37 5.33
N LEU A 89 4.39 10.06 5.11
CA LEU A 89 4.34 9.09 6.18
C LEU A 89 5.70 8.93 6.88
N LEU A 90 6.82 8.98 6.13
CA LEU A 90 8.17 8.96 6.70
C LEU A 90 8.41 10.19 7.59
N TYR A 91 8.05 11.38 7.11
CA TYR A 91 8.20 12.63 7.85
C TYR A 91 7.30 12.71 9.09
N SER A 92 6.20 11.95 9.13
CA SER A 92 5.34 11.86 10.32
C SER A 92 6.05 11.24 11.54
N LYS A 93 7.19 10.54 11.35
CA LYS A 93 7.96 9.83 12.40
C LYS A 93 7.14 8.85 13.25
N ASN A 94 5.98 8.42 12.76
CA ASN A 94 5.07 7.52 13.46
C ASN A 94 5.23 6.05 13.08
N PHE A 95 6.07 5.75 12.09
CA PHE A 95 6.27 4.41 11.54
C PHE A 95 7.71 3.97 11.69
N ASN A 96 7.91 2.68 11.92
CA ASN A 96 9.20 2.03 12.06
C ASN A 96 9.73 1.46 10.74
N GLY A 97 8.87 1.31 9.74
CA GLY A 97 9.22 0.75 8.45
C GLY A 97 8.09 0.86 7.43
N PHE A 98 8.48 0.67 6.16
CA PHE A 98 7.62 0.78 5.00
C PHE A 98 7.72 -0.48 4.16
N TYR A 99 6.57 -0.94 3.66
CA TYR A 99 6.48 -1.96 2.62
C TYR A 99 5.88 -1.31 1.38
N ILE A 100 6.64 -1.33 0.29
CA ILE A 100 6.16 -0.94 -1.03
C ILE A 100 5.93 -2.23 -1.81
N ILE A 101 4.69 -2.44 -2.24
CA ILE A 101 4.28 -3.60 -3.01
C ILE A 101 3.94 -3.10 -4.41
N SER A 102 4.88 -3.25 -5.33
CA SER A 102 4.69 -2.99 -6.75
C SER A 102 5.30 -4.11 -7.57
N SER A 103 4.79 -4.31 -8.78
CA SER A 103 5.36 -5.19 -9.80
C SER A 103 6.23 -4.42 -10.81
N ASP A 104 6.35 -3.10 -10.66
CA ASP A 104 7.18 -2.28 -11.53
C ASP A 104 8.66 -2.38 -11.12
N SER A 105 9.52 -2.58 -12.11
CA SER A 105 10.98 -2.60 -11.94
C SER A 105 11.56 -1.25 -11.52
N ASP A 106 10.81 -0.16 -11.69
CA ASP A 106 11.24 1.21 -11.37
C ASP A 106 11.43 1.47 -9.85
N PHE A 107 11.10 0.50 -8.99
CA PHE A 107 11.29 0.57 -7.52
C PHE A 107 12.55 -0.14 -6.98
N THR A 108 13.45 -0.62 -7.86
CA THR A 108 14.73 -1.27 -7.47
C THR A 108 15.89 -0.27 -7.45
#